data_AF-A0A2G5EUP0-F1
#
_entry.id   AF-A0A2G5EUP0-F1
#
_cell.length_a   1.000
_cell.length_b   1.000
_cell.length_c   1.000
_cell.angle_alpha   90.00
_cell.angle_beta   90.00
_cell.angle_gamma   90.00
#
_symmetry.space_group_name_H-M   'P 1'
#
loop_
_entity.id
_entity.type
_entity.pdbx_description
1 polymer ?
#
loop_
_entity_poly.entity_id
_entity_poly.type
_entity_poly.pdbx_seq_one_letter_code
_entity_poly.pdbx_strand_id
1 'polypeptide(L)'
;MLAVLVDPQQALNWVETRIKPYFPATKISTIAVGNEIFTGDDATQIQNVVPVMINIHEALVQLGMDSAIKVSTANSLAVLLSSYPPSAGSFMPELTEIMRPLLQFLNNTGSPFWINAYPYFAYKDAPTKIPLDYALFNSNNLASTSSGMVDPYTKLHYDNMLYAMVDAVIFALYRLGYGGLEVQVSETGWPSKGDPDEVGATIENAQVYNKNLLRRQSRGEGTPLRPNQRLEIYLFALFNENMKPGQTSERNYGLYQPDLTMTYNVGLSALSSPTSSSSSPSSSSQTTTSSTTTASVSLTSSSTSLRKAATSGYSLGYWMTSVCVLIFYILERRPL
;
A
#
# COMPACT_ATOMS: atom_id res chain seq x y z
N MET A 1 -15.19 4.66 -17.86
CA MET A 1 -15.36 5.70 -16.83
C MET A 1 -14.28 6.78 -16.86
N LEU A 2 -12.97 6.46 -16.91
CA LEU A 2 -11.92 7.50 -17.01
C LEU A 2 -12.13 8.45 -18.20
N ALA A 3 -12.50 7.92 -19.36
CA ALA A 3 -12.81 8.72 -20.55
C ALA A 3 -13.98 9.71 -20.37
N VAL A 4 -14.84 9.54 -19.37
CA VAL A 4 -15.91 10.50 -19.06
C VAL A 4 -15.39 11.62 -18.15
N LEU A 5 -14.46 11.31 -17.25
CA LEU A 5 -13.92 12.25 -16.26
C LEU A 5 -12.82 13.16 -16.82
N VAL A 6 -12.45 13.00 -18.10
CA VAL A 6 -11.62 13.99 -18.83
C VAL A 6 -12.38 15.28 -19.10
N ASP A 7 -13.72 15.27 -19.01
CA ASP A 7 -14.56 16.47 -18.97
C ASP A 7 -14.56 17.03 -17.52
N PRO A 8 -14.09 18.27 -17.30
CA PRO A 8 -14.05 18.88 -15.97
C PRO A 8 -15.41 18.94 -15.27
N GLN A 9 -16.52 19.16 -16.01
CA GLN A 9 -17.85 19.22 -15.43
C GLN A 9 -18.31 17.85 -14.92
N GLN A 10 -17.93 16.79 -15.62
CA GLN A 10 -18.21 15.41 -15.23
C GLN A 10 -17.35 14.98 -14.04
N ALA A 11 -16.08 15.42 -13.98
CA ALA A 11 -15.22 15.24 -12.81
C ALA A 11 -15.79 15.94 -11.57
N LEU A 12 -16.23 17.20 -11.70
CA LEU A 12 -16.89 17.94 -10.63
C LEU A 12 -18.14 17.21 -10.14
N ASN A 13 -19.04 16.84 -11.05
CA ASN A 13 -20.25 16.09 -10.70
C ASN A 13 -19.91 14.76 -10.00
N TRP A 14 -18.85 14.08 -10.42
CA TRP A 14 -18.38 12.86 -9.76
C TRP A 14 -17.94 13.14 -8.31
N VAL A 15 -17.14 14.19 -8.07
CA VAL A 15 -16.70 14.55 -6.71
C VAL A 15 -17.89 14.97 -5.83
N GLU A 16 -18.83 15.74 -6.38
CA GLU A 16 -20.04 16.17 -5.67
C GLU A 16 -20.96 15.02 -5.28
N THR A 17 -21.02 13.96 -6.09
CA THR A 17 -21.94 12.84 -5.86
C THR A 17 -21.28 11.66 -5.13
N ARG A 18 -19.96 11.50 -5.23
CA ARG A 18 -19.22 10.34 -4.69
C ARG A 18 -18.37 10.64 -3.48
N ILE A 19 -17.93 11.89 -3.31
CA ILE A 19 -16.99 12.28 -2.24
C ILE A 19 -17.64 13.25 -1.26
N LYS A 20 -18.13 14.39 -1.75
CA LYS A 20 -18.71 15.48 -0.94
C LYS A 20 -19.78 15.02 0.06
N PRO A 21 -20.72 14.10 -0.24
CA PRO A 21 -21.77 13.72 0.71
C PRO A 21 -21.26 13.00 1.95
N TYR A 22 -20.04 12.45 1.91
CA TYR A 22 -19.45 11.67 2.99
C TYR A 22 -18.37 12.43 3.75
N PHE A 23 -17.85 13.52 3.19
CA PHE A 23 -16.81 14.33 3.81
C PHE A 23 -17.44 15.50 4.61
N PRO A 24 -16.97 15.80 5.85
CA PRO A 24 -15.83 15.22 6.55
C PRO A 24 -16.16 14.07 7.51
N ALA A 25 -17.42 13.60 7.56
CA ALA A 25 -17.85 12.53 8.49
C ALA A 25 -17.02 11.24 8.29
N THR A 26 -16.66 10.93 7.05
CA THR A 26 -15.68 9.93 6.67
C THR A 26 -14.34 10.62 6.40
N LYS A 27 -13.26 10.15 7.04
CA LYS A 27 -11.90 10.63 6.80
C LYS A 27 -11.36 10.09 5.47
N ILE A 28 -11.68 10.79 4.39
CA ILE A 28 -11.12 10.54 3.06
C ILE A 28 -9.80 11.30 2.97
N SER A 29 -8.69 10.61 2.74
CA SER A 29 -7.35 11.23 2.65
C SER A 29 -6.84 11.35 1.23
N THR A 30 -7.13 10.36 0.38
CA THR A 30 -6.60 10.29 -0.99
C THR A 30 -7.59 9.56 -1.90
N ILE A 31 -7.72 10.02 -3.14
CA ILE A 31 -8.47 9.37 -4.21
C ILE A 31 -7.47 8.68 -5.14
N ALA A 32 -7.66 7.37 -5.37
CA ALA A 32 -6.93 6.61 -6.39
C ALA A 32 -7.63 6.75 -7.74
N VAL A 33 -7.01 7.40 -8.71
CA VAL A 33 -7.50 7.46 -10.09
C VAL A 33 -6.86 6.33 -10.88
N GLY A 34 -7.57 5.20 -10.95
CA GLY A 34 -7.07 3.98 -11.59
C GLY A 34 -6.14 3.16 -10.71
N ASN A 35 -5.88 1.92 -11.15
CA ASN A 35 -5.01 0.95 -10.50
C ASN A 35 -4.21 0.20 -11.57
N GLU A 36 -2.89 0.27 -11.49
CA GLU A 36 -1.94 -0.41 -12.39
C GLU A 36 -2.14 -0.10 -13.88
N ILE A 37 -2.60 1.12 -14.19
CA ILE A 37 -3.00 1.53 -15.54
C ILE A 37 -1.84 1.46 -16.54
N PHE A 38 -0.63 1.84 -16.13
CA PHE A 38 0.54 1.90 -17.01
C PHE A 38 1.09 0.53 -17.43
N THR A 39 0.62 -0.53 -16.81
CA THR A 39 1.00 -1.91 -17.13
C THR A 39 -0.16 -2.69 -17.77
N GLY A 40 -1.27 -2.02 -18.05
CA GLY A 40 -2.40 -2.58 -18.78
C GLY A 40 -2.34 -2.28 -20.28
N ASP A 41 -3.24 -2.91 -21.04
CA ASP A 41 -3.26 -2.84 -22.50
C ASP A 41 -4.15 -1.71 -23.07
N ASP A 42 -4.86 -0.96 -22.21
CA ASP A 42 -5.78 0.10 -22.64
C ASP A 42 -5.06 1.45 -22.77
N ALA A 43 -4.57 1.73 -23.97
CA ALA A 43 -3.90 2.99 -24.30
C ALA A 43 -4.77 4.23 -24.00
N THR A 44 -6.10 4.11 -24.07
CA THR A 44 -7.01 5.22 -23.75
C THR A 44 -6.99 5.52 -22.25
N GLN A 45 -6.92 4.51 -21.39
CA GLN A 45 -6.79 4.71 -19.95
C GLN A 45 -5.44 5.31 -19.59
N ILE A 46 -4.35 4.84 -20.22
CA ILE A 46 -3.00 5.38 -20.01
C ILE A 46 -2.94 6.87 -20.37
N GLN A 47 -3.53 7.27 -21.49
CA GLN A 47 -3.55 8.66 -21.92
C GLN A 47 -4.44 9.55 -21.02
N ASN A 48 -5.53 8.99 -20.49
CA ASN A 48 -6.53 9.75 -19.73
C ASN A 48 -6.24 9.85 -18.23
N VAL A 49 -5.40 8.99 -17.65
CA VAL A 49 -5.22 8.94 -16.18
C VAL A 49 -4.76 10.29 -15.61
N VAL A 50 -3.76 10.94 -16.21
CA VAL A 50 -3.24 12.22 -15.73
C VAL A 50 -4.24 13.37 -15.93
N PRO A 51 -4.87 13.56 -17.11
CA PRO A 51 -5.97 14.52 -17.27
C PRO A 51 -7.10 14.34 -16.25
N VAL A 52 -7.52 13.10 -15.97
CA VAL A 52 -8.56 12.83 -14.97
C VAL A 52 -8.10 13.21 -13.58
N MET A 53 -6.85 12.91 -13.20
CA MET A 53 -6.29 13.31 -11.90
C MET A 53 -6.32 14.82 -11.72
N ILE A 54 -5.95 15.58 -12.77
CA ILE A 54 -6.01 17.04 -12.79
C ILE A 54 -7.45 17.52 -12.56
N ASN A 55 -8.41 17.04 -13.36
CA ASN A 55 -9.80 17.46 -13.25
C ASN A 55 -10.43 17.11 -11.88
N ILE A 56 -10.11 15.95 -11.31
CA ILE A 56 -10.59 15.57 -9.97
C ILE A 56 -9.97 16.48 -8.90
N HIS A 57 -8.68 16.83 -9.01
CA HIS A 57 -8.05 17.78 -8.10
C HIS A 57 -8.66 19.17 -8.23
N GLU A 58 -8.88 19.68 -9.44
CA GLU A 58 -9.54 20.97 -9.66
C GLU A 58 -10.96 21.00 -9.08
N ALA A 59 -11.72 19.91 -9.21
CA ALA A 59 -13.02 19.77 -8.56
C ALA A 59 -12.92 19.82 -7.03
N LEU A 60 -11.89 19.18 -6.44
CA LEU A 60 -11.63 19.27 -4.99
C LEU A 60 -11.28 20.70 -4.58
N VAL A 61 -10.49 21.43 -5.36
CA VAL A 61 -10.14 22.84 -5.12
C VAL A 61 -11.40 23.71 -5.15
N GLN A 62 -12.26 23.55 -6.17
CA GLN A 62 -13.53 24.28 -6.28
C GLN A 62 -14.46 24.06 -5.07
N LEU A 63 -14.40 22.87 -4.48
CA LEU A 63 -15.20 22.49 -3.31
C LEU A 63 -14.49 22.76 -1.97
N GLY A 64 -13.26 23.28 -1.98
CA GLY A 64 -12.46 23.57 -0.77
C GLY A 64 -11.98 22.31 -0.02
N MET A 65 -11.79 21.20 -0.72
CA MET A 65 -11.45 19.88 -0.16
C MET A 65 -10.01 19.42 -0.44
N ASP A 66 -9.26 20.15 -1.27
CA ASP A 66 -7.91 19.80 -1.76
C ASP A 66 -6.81 19.83 -0.68
N SER A 67 -7.03 20.61 0.38
CA SER A 67 -6.14 20.63 1.56
C SER A 67 -6.22 19.34 2.37
N ALA A 68 -7.37 18.64 2.33
CA ALA A 68 -7.63 17.41 3.09
C ALA A 68 -7.54 16.14 2.23
N ILE A 69 -7.89 16.23 0.95
CA ILE A 69 -7.98 15.09 0.03
C ILE A 69 -6.95 15.24 -1.09
N LYS A 70 -6.01 14.29 -1.15
CA LYS A 70 -5.02 14.17 -2.21
C LYS A 70 -5.54 13.32 -3.38
N VAL A 71 -4.85 13.38 -4.52
CA VAL A 71 -5.17 12.59 -5.71
C VAL A 71 -3.91 11.87 -6.17
N SER A 72 -3.98 10.56 -6.30
CA SER A 72 -2.86 9.73 -6.78
C SER A 72 -3.38 8.64 -7.72
N THR A 73 -2.47 7.81 -8.23
CA THR A 73 -2.78 6.60 -8.99
C THR A 73 -1.86 5.48 -8.49
N ALA A 74 -2.41 4.28 -8.31
CA ALA A 74 -1.63 3.13 -7.84
C ALA A 74 -0.89 2.48 -9.01
N ASN A 75 0.42 2.26 -8.85
CA ASN A 75 1.30 1.74 -9.90
C ASN A 75 1.84 0.36 -9.55
N SER A 76 1.77 -0.60 -10.47
CA SER A 76 2.53 -1.84 -10.36
C SER A 76 4.03 -1.53 -10.42
N LEU A 77 4.87 -2.34 -9.77
CA LEU A 77 6.33 -2.23 -9.92
C LEU A 77 6.83 -2.54 -11.34
N ALA A 78 6.00 -3.14 -12.20
CA ALA A 78 6.33 -3.36 -13.61
C ALA A 78 6.47 -2.07 -14.44
N VAL A 79 6.20 -0.90 -13.86
CA VAL A 79 6.60 0.40 -14.45
C VAL A 79 8.13 0.62 -14.44
N LEU A 80 8.89 -0.19 -13.70
CA LEU A 80 10.35 -0.12 -13.63
C LEU A 80 11.00 -1.03 -14.67
N LEU A 81 12.01 -0.50 -15.36
CA LEU A 81 12.95 -1.29 -16.17
C LEU A 81 13.97 -2.03 -15.30
N SER A 82 14.49 -1.33 -14.30
CA SER A 82 15.52 -1.86 -13.39
C SER A 82 15.13 -1.57 -11.96
N SER A 83 15.25 -2.59 -11.11
CA SER A 83 14.97 -2.52 -9.67
C SER A 83 16.06 -3.17 -8.81
N TYR A 84 17.06 -3.80 -9.43
CA TYR A 84 18.18 -4.45 -8.75
C TYR A 84 19.54 -4.01 -9.34
N PRO A 85 20.50 -3.55 -8.51
CA PRO A 85 20.29 -3.17 -7.12
C PRO A 85 19.34 -1.96 -7.02
N PRO A 86 18.76 -1.63 -5.85
CA PRO A 86 17.82 -0.51 -5.71
C PRO A 86 18.32 0.81 -6.31
N SER A 87 19.60 1.14 -6.18
CA SER A 87 20.19 2.35 -6.77
C SER A 87 20.14 2.40 -8.30
N ALA A 88 19.97 1.26 -8.97
CA ALA A 88 19.77 1.16 -10.41
C ALA A 88 18.32 1.44 -10.84
N GLY A 89 17.42 1.63 -9.88
CA GLY A 89 16.01 2.01 -10.06
C GLY A 89 15.78 2.97 -11.22
N SER A 90 15.01 2.54 -12.22
CA SER A 90 14.66 3.36 -13.39
C SER A 90 13.31 2.95 -13.97
N PHE A 91 12.53 3.91 -14.46
CA PHE A 91 11.29 3.64 -15.18
C PHE A 91 11.56 3.06 -16.56
N MET A 92 10.59 2.31 -17.08
CA MET A 92 10.56 1.89 -18.47
C MET A 92 10.66 3.13 -19.40
N PRO A 93 11.56 3.13 -20.41
CA PRO A 93 11.73 4.25 -21.32
C PRO A 93 10.42 4.68 -21.99
N GLU A 94 9.61 3.72 -22.43
CA GLU A 94 8.31 3.93 -23.08
C GLU A 94 7.27 4.62 -22.18
N LEU A 95 7.40 4.50 -20.86
CA LEU A 95 6.52 5.18 -19.89
C LEU A 95 7.03 6.57 -19.51
N THR A 96 8.24 6.95 -19.90
CA THR A 96 8.86 8.20 -19.42
C THR A 96 8.06 9.44 -19.82
N GLU A 97 7.51 9.47 -21.04
CA GLU A 97 6.70 10.60 -21.55
C GLU A 97 5.43 10.82 -20.73
N ILE A 98 4.75 9.75 -20.29
CA ILE A 98 3.54 9.84 -19.46
C ILE A 98 3.85 9.96 -17.96
N MET A 99 5.00 9.43 -17.52
CA MET A 99 5.43 9.50 -16.13
C MET A 99 5.79 10.93 -15.74
N ARG A 100 6.48 11.71 -16.59
CA ARG A 100 6.85 13.10 -16.28
C ARG A 100 5.66 14.01 -15.88
N PRO A 101 4.56 14.09 -16.64
CA PRO A 101 3.41 14.91 -16.26
C PRO A 101 2.69 14.37 -15.00
N LEU A 102 2.66 13.04 -14.80
CA LEU A 102 2.18 12.47 -13.54
C LEU A 102 3.01 12.95 -12.35
N LEU A 103 4.33 12.82 -12.42
CA LEU A 103 5.22 13.23 -11.33
C LEU A 103 5.15 14.74 -11.08
N GLN A 104 5.03 15.53 -12.14
CA GLN A 104 4.83 16.97 -12.02
C GLN A 104 3.54 17.31 -11.26
N PHE A 105 2.42 16.66 -11.63
CA PHE A 105 1.14 16.83 -10.94
C PHE A 105 1.23 16.45 -9.46
N LEU A 106 1.80 15.28 -9.15
CA LEU A 106 1.96 14.81 -7.77
C LEU A 106 2.80 15.79 -6.95
N ASN A 107 3.90 16.30 -7.53
CA ASN A 107 4.79 17.24 -6.87
C ASN A 107 4.11 18.59 -6.60
N ASN A 108 3.36 19.11 -7.57
CA ASN A 108 2.65 20.39 -7.45
C ASN A 108 1.50 20.34 -6.44
N THR A 109 0.87 19.17 -6.26
CA THR A 109 -0.29 18.99 -5.36
C THR A 109 0.09 18.43 -3.98
N GLY A 110 1.36 18.10 -3.78
CA GLY A 110 1.85 17.42 -2.57
C GLY A 110 1.19 16.05 -2.38
N SER A 111 0.94 15.33 -3.47
CA SER A 111 0.34 13.99 -3.47
C SER A 111 1.43 12.91 -3.56
N PRO A 112 1.25 11.74 -2.92
CA PRO A 112 2.25 10.67 -2.94
C PRO A 112 2.25 9.92 -4.27
N PHE A 113 3.39 9.33 -4.62
CA PHE A 113 3.48 8.29 -5.65
C PHE A 113 3.12 6.93 -5.03
N TRP A 114 2.00 6.35 -5.44
CA TRP A 114 1.50 5.09 -4.90
C TRP A 114 2.00 3.89 -5.70
N ILE A 115 2.48 2.87 -4.98
CA ILE A 115 2.95 1.61 -5.57
C ILE A 115 2.27 0.39 -4.95
N ASN A 116 1.96 -0.58 -5.79
CA ASN A 116 1.59 -1.92 -5.39
C ASN A 116 2.88 -2.76 -5.41
N ALA A 117 3.38 -3.14 -4.23
CA ALA A 117 4.70 -3.74 -4.07
C ALA A 117 4.60 -5.09 -3.35
N TYR A 118 4.88 -6.17 -4.07
CA TYR A 118 4.69 -7.54 -3.60
C TYR A 118 5.99 -8.35 -3.68
N PRO A 119 6.76 -8.47 -2.58
CA PRO A 119 7.88 -9.40 -2.48
C PRO A 119 7.54 -10.85 -2.84
N TYR A 120 6.27 -11.25 -2.62
CA TYR A 120 5.76 -12.57 -2.98
C TYR A 120 5.99 -12.90 -4.46
N PHE A 121 5.63 -12.01 -5.39
CA PHE A 121 5.76 -12.31 -6.83
C PHE A 121 7.22 -12.51 -7.24
N ALA A 122 8.12 -11.66 -6.74
CA ALA A 122 9.55 -11.82 -6.99
C ALA A 122 10.07 -13.17 -6.47
N TYR A 123 9.69 -13.55 -5.24
CA TYR A 123 10.05 -14.85 -4.69
C TYR A 123 9.45 -16.02 -5.49
N LYS A 124 8.15 -15.96 -5.83
CA LYS A 124 7.46 -16.98 -6.62
C LYS A 124 8.16 -17.26 -7.94
N ASP A 125 8.62 -16.21 -8.62
CA ASP A 125 9.23 -16.31 -9.95
C ASP A 125 10.70 -16.79 -9.92
N ALA A 126 11.41 -16.58 -8.80
CA ALA A 126 12.79 -17.01 -8.65
C ALA A 126 13.13 -17.55 -7.24
N PRO A 127 12.46 -18.61 -6.76
CA PRO A 127 12.55 -19.08 -5.38
C PRO A 127 13.92 -19.69 -5.03
N THR A 128 14.72 -20.04 -6.04
CA THR A 128 16.10 -20.52 -5.86
C THR A 128 17.15 -19.40 -5.83
N LYS A 129 16.77 -18.18 -6.24
CA LYS A 129 17.66 -17.01 -6.29
C LYS A 129 17.34 -15.98 -5.22
N ILE A 130 16.08 -15.87 -4.84
CA ILE A 130 15.60 -14.94 -3.82
C ILE A 130 15.42 -15.71 -2.52
N PRO A 131 16.20 -15.43 -1.46
CA PRO A 131 16.00 -16.05 -0.16
C PRO A 131 14.61 -15.72 0.39
N LEU A 132 13.86 -16.74 0.81
CA LEU A 132 12.53 -16.56 1.39
C LEU A 132 12.58 -15.63 2.61
N ASP A 133 13.58 -15.77 3.48
CA ASP A 133 13.73 -14.92 4.66
C ASP A 133 13.88 -13.43 4.34
N TYR A 134 14.52 -13.10 3.21
CA TYR A 134 14.65 -11.72 2.75
C TYR A 134 13.29 -11.15 2.28
N ALA A 135 12.46 -11.99 1.65
CA ALA A 135 11.10 -11.61 1.26
C ALA A 135 10.14 -11.51 2.46
N LEU A 136 10.39 -12.28 3.53
CA LEU A 136 9.54 -12.37 4.74
C LEU A 136 9.95 -11.46 5.91
N PHE A 137 10.89 -10.51 5.71
CA PHE A 137 11.44 -9.65 6.77
C PHE A 137 12.18 -10.40 7.90
N ASN A 138 12.67 -11.61 7.64
CA ASN A 138 13.33 -12.45 8.64
C ASN A 138 14.85 -12.28 8.71
N SER A 139 15.49 -11.48 7.84
CA SER A 139 16.96 -11.45 7.72
C SER A 139 17.73 -11.06 8.99
N ASN A 140 17.08 -10.45 9.98
CA ASN A 140 17.69 -10.12 11.27
C ASN A 140 17.41 -11.18 12.37
N ASN A 141 16.75 -12.28 12.03
CA ASN A 141 16.51 -13.39 12.94
C ASN A 141 17.78 -14.25 13.01
N LEU A 142 18.17 -14.66 14.23
CA LEU A 142 19.32 -15.54 14.47
C LEU A 142 19.22 -16.88 13.71
N ALA A 143 17.99 -17.35 13.44
CA ALA A 143 17.73 -18.56 12.66
C ALA A 143 17.67 -18.33 11.14
N SER A 144 17.82 -17.08 10.67
CA SER A 144 17.71 -16.77 9.25
C SER A 144 18.94 -17.24 8.47
N THR A 145 18.67 -17.70 7.24
CA THR A 145 19.71 -18.08 6.27
C THR A 145 20.11 -16.94 5.33
N SER A 146 19.51 -15.75 5.49
CA SER A 146 19.78 -14.56 4.69
C SER A 146 20.11 -13.38 5.59
N SER A 147 21.12 -12.60 5.21
CA SER A 147 21.38 -11.28 5.80
C SER A 147 20.75 -10.16 4.97
N GLY A 148 19.87 -10.46 4.02
CA GLY A 148 19.34 -9.49 3.06
C GLY A 148 20.34 -9.17 1.94
N MET A 149 20.37 -7.92 1.48
CA MET A 149 21.30 -7.48 0.43
C MET A 149 21.89 -6.10 0.72
N VAL A 150 23.11 -5.88 0.25
CA VAL A 150 23.79 -4.58 0.31
C VAL A 150 23.85 -4.02 -1.10
N ASP A 151 23.29 -2.83 -1.28
CA ASP A 151 23.39 -2.13 -2.54
C ASP A 151 24.87 -1.78 -2.82
N PRO A 152 25.47 -2.25 -3.94
CA PRO A 152 26.89 -2.15 -4.16
C PRO A 152 27.37 -0.71 -4.40
N TYR A 153 26.47 0.22 -4.74
CA TYR A 153 26.82 1.60 -5.04
C TYR A 153 26.59 2.52 -3.84
N THR A 154 25.43 2.40 -3.21
CA THR A 154 25.03 3.28 -2.08
C THR A 154 25.50 2.75 -0.73
N LYS A 155 25.87 1.46 -0.67
CA LYS A 155 26.22 0.74 0.57
C LYS A 155 25.08 0.63 1.58
N LEU A 156 23.86 1.00 1.18
CA LEU A 156 22.67 0.79 1.98
C LEU A 156 22.42 -0.71 2.13
N HIS A 157 22.17 -1.12 3.38
CA HIS A 157 21.81 -2.48 3.71
C HIS A 157 20.29 -2.60 3.79
N TYR A 158 19.75 -3.57 3.07
CA TYR A 158 18.34 -3.87 3.02
C TYR A 158 18.16 -5.27 3.61
N ASP A 159 17.62 -5.30 4.81
CA ASP A 159 17.30 -6.54 5.52
C ASP A 159 15.97 -7.16 5.05
N ASN A 160 15.23 -6.48 4.18
CA ASN A 160 13.99 -6.97 3.61
C ASN A 160 13.75 -6.45 2.18
N MET A 161 13.05 -7.25 1.39
CA MET A 161 12.81 -6.97 -0.03
C MET A 161 11.85 -5.80 -0.27
N LEU A 162 10.85 -5.60 0.58
CA LEU A 162 9.86 -4.53 0.38
C LEU A 162 10.55 -3.15 0.39
N TYR A 163 11.47 -2.92 1.33
CA TYR A 163 12.19 -1.64 1.41
C TYR A 163 13.13 -1.44 0.23
N ALA A 164 13.74 -2.52 -0.28
CA ALA A 164 14.54 -2.46 -1.50
C ALA A 164 13.69 -2.10 -2.73
N MET A 165 12.48 -2.64 -2.84
CA MET A 165 11.53 -2.29 -3.91
C MET A 165 11.09 -0.82 -3.83
N VAL A 166 10.78 -0.32 -2.63
CA VAL A 166 10.40 1.08 -2.41
C VAL A 166 11.54 2.02 -2.78
N ASP A 167 12.77 1.73 -2.33
CA ASP A 167 13.92 2.58 -2.65
C ASP A 167 14.30 2.51 -4.13
N ALA A 168 14.09 1.38 -4.82
CA ALA A 168 14.22 1.31 -6.27
C ALA A 168 13.29 2.30 -6.99
N VAL A 169 12.05 2.44 -6.53
CA VAL A 169 11.12 3.46 -7.04
C VAL A 169 11.62 4.87 -6.72
N ILE A 170 12.10 5.11 -5.49
CA ILE A 170 12.63 6.43 -5.12
C ILE A 170 13.83 6.81 -6.00
N PHE A 171 14.73 5.88 -6.31
CA PHE A 171 15.83 6.12 -7.25
C PHE A 171 15.33 6.40 -8.67
N ALA A 172 14.29 5.70 -9.14
CA ALA A 172 13.68 5.98 -10.43
C ALA A 172 13.09 7.40 -10.49
N LEU A 173 12.42 7.83 -9.42
CA LEU A 173 11.91 9.20 -9.27
C LEU A 173 13.05 10.23 -9.27
N TYR A 174 14.15 9.96 -8.56
CA TYR A 174 15.33 10.82 -8.53
C TYR A 174 15.90 11.06 -9.94
N ARG A 175 15.98 10.02 -10.77
CA ARG A 175 16.47 10.12 -12.16
C ARG A 175 15.61 11.02 -13.06
N LEU A 176 14.33 11.15 -12.74
CA LEU A 176 13.42 12.06 -13.45
C LEU A 176 13.34 13.46 -12.83
N GLY A 177 14.12 13.73 -11.77
CA GLY A 177 14.16 15.03 -11.08
C GLY A 177 13.17 15.16 -9.92
N TYR A 178 12.50 14.08 -9.52
CA TYR A 178 11.43 14.07 -8.51
C TYR A 178 11.81 13.30 -7.25
N GLY A 179 13.09 13.28 -6.88
CA GLY A 179 13.61 12.54 -5.72
C GLY A 179 13.05 12.98 -4.36
N GLY A 180 12.35 14.12 -4.29
CA GLY A 180 11.64 14.61 -3.10
C GLY A 180 10.20 14.10 -2.96
N LEU A 181 9.63 13.46 -3.98
CA LEU A 181 8.28 12.91 -3.90
C LEU A 181 8.20 11.80 -2.84
N GLU A 182 7.13 11.83 -2.05
CA GLU A 182 6.78 10.75 -1.15
C GLU A 182 6.37 9.51 -1.96
N VAL A 183 6.84 8.34 -1.54
CA VAL A 183 6.39 7.04 -2.04
C VAL A 183 5.62 6.35 -0.91
N GLN A 184 4.42 5.87 -1.20
CA GLN A 184 3.65 5.06 -0.28
C GLN A 184 3.25 3.74 -0.95
N VAL A 185 3.10 2.68 -0.16
CA VAL A 185 2.70 1.36 -0.66
C VAL A 185 1.18 1.25 -0.57
N SER A 186 0.49 1.38 -1.70
CA SER A 186 -0.98 1.27 -1.79
C SER A 186 -1.47 -0.17 -1.67
N GLU A 187 -0.63 -1.16 -1.99
CA GLU A 187 -0.93 -2.56 -1.77
C GLU A 187 0.35 -3.38 -1.52
N THR A 188 0.29 -4.25 -0.52
CA THR A 188 1.28 -5.32 -0.32
C THR A 188 0.69 -6.43 0.53
N GLY A 189 1.09 -7.68 0.30
CA GLY A 189 0.57 -8.83 1.03
C GLY A 189 1.26 -10.12 0.61
N TRP A 190 0.81 -11.22 1.19
CA TRP A 190 1.29 -12.56 0.87
C TRP A 190 0.13 -13.56 0.92
N PRO A 191 -0.09 -14.37 -0.12
CA PRO A 191 -1.24 -15.26 -0.18
C PRO A 191 -1.03 -16.49 0.71
N SER A 192 -2.09 -16.91 1.40
CA SER A 192 -2.05 -18.08 2.30
C SER A 192 -2.26 -19.41 1.60
N LYS A 193 -2.60 -19.39 0.31
CA LYS A 193 -2.82 -20.58 -0.51
C LYS A 193 -2.72 -20.22 -1.99
N GLY A 194 -2.04 -21.04 -2.78
CA GLY A 194 -1.94 -20.89 -4.23
C GLY A 194 -2.11 -22.21 -4.97
N ASP A 195 -2.00 -22.14 -6.30
CA ASP A 195 -1.89 -23.28 -7.20
C ASP A 195 -0.52 -23.99 -7.03
N PRO A 196 -0.31 -25.20 -7.58
CA PRO A 196 0.94 -25.95 -7.37
C PRO A 196 2.22 -25.24 -7.83
N ASP A 197 2.12 -24.33 -8.79
CA ASP A 197 3.21 -23.50 -9.31
C ASP A 197 3.40 -22.17 -8.55
N GLU A 198 2.55 -21.90 -7.57
CA GLU A 198 2.59 -20.69 -6.73
C GLU A 198 3.43 -20.87 -5.48
N VAL A 199 4.72 -21.14 -5.70
CA VAL A 199 5.68 -21.45 -4.63
C VAL A 199 5.69 -20.35 -3.56
N GLY A 200 5.57 -20.76 -2.30
CA GLY A 200 5.59 -19.86 -1.15
C GLY A 200 4.21 -19.42 -0.67
N ALA A 201 3.12 -19.66 -1.42
CA ALA A 201 1.76 -19.34 -1.01
C ALA A 201 1.23 -20.32 0.06
N THR A 202 1.62 -20.11 1.32
CA THR A 202 1.21 -20.93 2.47
C THR A 202 0.73 -20.05 3.62
N ILE A 203 -0.08 -20.62 4.52
CA ILE A 203 -0.59 -19.94 5.71
C ILE A 203 0.58 -19.43 6.58
N GLU A 204 1.63 -20.23 6.73
CA GLU A 204 2.79 -19.90 7.56
C GLU A 204 3.53 -18.68 7.00
N ASN A 205 3.81 -18.66 5.69
CA ASN A 205 4.51 -17.54 5.06
C ASN A 205 3.64 -16.28 5.06
N ALA A 206 2.35 -16.40 4.78
CA ALA A 206 1.41 -15.28 4.84
C ALA A 206 1.32 -14.66 6.25
N GLN A 207 1.25 -15.52 7.27
CA GLN A 207 1.27 -15.08 8.66
C GLN A 207 2.57 -14.37 9.01
N VAL A 208 3.72 -14.92 8.63
CA VAL A 208 5.04 -14.33 8.91
C VAL A 208 5.19 -12.98 8.23
N TYR A 209 4.92 -12.89 6.92
CA TYR A 209 5.04 -11.66 6.14
C TYR A 209 4.20 -10.54 6.76
N ASN A 210 2.88 -10.79 6.92
CA ASN A 210 1.95 -9.78 7.40
C ASN A 210 2.22 -9.40 8.87
N LYS A 211 2.57 -10.36 9.73
CA LYS A 211 2.91 -10.07 11.14
C LYS A 211 4.19 -9.23 11.26
N ASN A 212 5.23 -9.54 10.47
CA ASN A 212 6.47 -8.78 10.51
C ASN A 212 6.28 -7.37 9.94
N LEU A 213 5.53 -7.24 8.84
CA LEU A 213 5.16 -5.95 8.27
C LEU A 213 4.44 -5.06 9.30
N LEU A 214 3.41 -5.60 9.98
CA LEU A 214 2.68 -4.87 11.02
C LEU A 214 3.58 -4.41 12.17
N ARG A 215 4.53 -5.24 12.60
CA ARG A 215 5.50 -4.89 13.65
C ARG A 215 6.45 -3.77 13.22
N ARG A 216 6.85 -3.71 11.95
CA ARG A 216 7.67 -2.60 11.43
C ARG A 216 6.85 -1.32 11.30
N GLN A 217 5.61 -1.43 10.80
CA GLN A 217 4.67 -0.30 10.74
C GLN A 217 4.36 0.27 12.12
N SER A 218 4.30 -0.56 13.17
CA SER A 218 4.07 -0.09 14.55
C SER A 218 5.28 0.61 15.17
N ARG A 219 6.47 0.44 14.60
CA ARG A 219 7.70 1.17 14.98
C ARG A 219 7.90 2.45 14.18
N GLY A 220 7.01 2.75 13.23
CA GLY A 220 7.13 3.92 12.36
C GLY A 220 8.36 3.84 11.44
N GLU A 221 8.77 2.64 11.07
CA GLU A 221 10.01 2.40 10.33
C GLU A 221 9.94 2.97 8.90
N GLY A 222 11.05 3.57 8.46
CA GLY A 222 11.28 4.00 7.09
C GLY A 222 12.17 3.01 6.33
N THR A 223 12.47 3.31 5.06
CA THR A 223 13.41 2.52 4.26
C THR A 223 14.87 2.89 4.57
N PRO A 224 15.87 2.07 4.18
CA PRO A 224 17.29 2.44 4.33
C PRO A 224 17.66 3.77 3.69
N LEU A 225 17.08 4.14 2.53
CA LEU A 225 17.32 5.43 1.89
C LEU A 225 16.63 6.59 2.63
N ARG A 226 15.48 6.36 3.26
CA ARG A 226 14.70 7.37 3.99
C ARG A 226 14.35 6.91 5.41
N PRO A 227 15.35 6.70 6.30
CA PRO A 227 15.14 6.06 7.60
C PRO A 227 14.31 6.91 8.57
N ASN A 228 14.31 8.24 8.37
CA ASN A 228 13.58 9.19 9.20
C ASN A 228 12.18 9.52 8.68
N GLN A 229 11.74 8.88 7.59
CA GLN A 229 10.40 9.03 7.03
C GLN A 229 9.69 7.69 7.14
N ARG A 230 8.66 7.63 8.00
CA ARG A 230 7.80 6.44 8.10
C ARG A 230 7.26 6.08 6.72
N LEU A 231 7.40 4.81 6.34
CA LEU A 231 6.78 4.32 5.11
C LEU A 231 5.28 4.07 5.37
N GLU A 232 4.41 4.78 4.64
CA GLU A 232 2.97 4.50 4.68
C GLU A 232 2.64 3.28 3.82
N ILE A 233 1.87 2.34 4.39
CA ILE A 233 1.57 1.05 3.79
C ILE A 233 0.11 0.66 4.03
N TYR A 234 -0.51 0.17 2.97
CA TYR A 234 -1.82 -0.46 2.97
C TYR A 234 -1.65 -1.97 2.72
N LEU A 235 -2.05 -2.77 3.70
CA LEU A 235 -1.96 -4.22 3.60
C LEU A 235 -3.13 -4.78 2.78
N PHE A 236 -2.79 -5.56 1.75
CA PHE A 236 -3.70 -6.29 0.90
C PHE A 236 -3.82 -7.74 1.38
N ALA A 237 -4.99 -8.23 1.80
CA ALA A 237 -6.24 -7.50 2.01
C ALA A 237 -6.90 -7.92 3.33
N LEU A 238 -7.98 -7.25 3.71
CA LEU A 238 -8.73 -7.57 4.92
C LEU A 238 -9.40 -8.95 4.82
N PHE A 239 -10.00 -9.27 3.67
CA PHE A 239 -10.76 -10.51 3.46
C PHE A 239 -10.24 -11.34 2.30
N ASN A 240 -10.44 -12.66 2.37
CA ASN A 240 -10.35 -13.51 1.20
C ASN A 240 -11.49 -13.20 0.24
N GLU A 241 -11.15 -12.94 -1.02
CA GLU A 241 -12.08 -12.48 -2.05
C GLU A 241 -12.36 -13.59 -3.06
N ASN A 242 -13.35 -14.43 -2.77
CA ASN A 242 -13.65 -15.65 -3.53
C ASN A 242 -14.09 -15.42 -4.99
N MET A 243 -14.42 -14.19 -5.37
CA MET A 243 -14.80 -13.82 -6.74
C MET A 243 -13.63 -13.27 -7.56
N LYS A 244 -12.41 -13.17 -7.01
CA LYS A 244 -11.25 -12.73 -7.79
C LYS A 244 -10.90 -13.75 -8.89
N PRO A 245 -10.74 -13.29 -10.14
CA PRO A 245 -10.35 -14.16 -11.26
C PRO A 245 -8.87 -14.56 -11.13
N GLY A 246 -8.42 -15.46 -12.00
CA GLY A 246 -7.01 -15.86 -12.08
C GLY A 246 -6.63 -16.99 -11.11
N GLN A 247 -5.36 -17.01 -10.71
CA GLN A 247 -4.74 -18.05 -9.90
C GLN A 247 -5.39 -18.19 -8.52
N THR A 248 -5.13 -19.31 -7.84
CA THR A 248 -5.69 -19.55 -6.50
C THR A 248 -5.20 -18.55 -5.46
N SER A 249 -3.97 -18.06 -5.56
CA SER A 249 -3.47 -16.99 -4.67
C SER A 249 -4.36 -15.75 -4.61
N GLU A 250 -4.92 -15.33 -5.74
CA GLU A 250 -5.77 -14.13 -5.84
C GLU A 250 -6.97 -14.16 -4.89
N ARG A 251 -7.45 -15.35 -4.54
CA ARG A 251 -8.59 -15.56 -3.64
C ARG A 251 -8.18 -15.71 -2.17
N ASN A 252 -6.88 -15.67 -1.85
CA ASN A 252 -6.34 -16.11 -0.56
C ASN A 252 -5.34 -15.11 0.08
N TYR A 253 -5.48 -13.79 -0.16
CA TYR A 253 -4.66 -12.75 0.47
C TYR A 253 -5.19 -12.23 1.82
N GLY A 254 -6.42 -12.62 2.20
CA GLY A 254 -7.14 -12.06 3.33
C GLY A 254 -6.58 -12.44 4.69
N LEU A 255 -6.45 -11.44 5.57
CA LEU A 255 -6.24 -11.68 7.01
C LEU A 255 -7.43 -12.43 7.64
N TYR A 256 -8.64 -12.22 7.11
CA TYR A 256 -9.88 -12.83 7.55
C TYR A 256 -10.59 -13.54 6.40
N GLN A 257 -11.44 -14.49 6.77
CA GLN A 257 -12.45 -15.06 5.90
C GLN A 257 -13.68 -14.14 5.83
N PRO A 258 -14.56 -14.28 4.82
CA PRO A 258 -15.79 -13.48 4.70
C PRO A 258 -16.76 -13.60 5.88
N ASP A 259 -16.63 -14.64 6.71
CA ASP A 259 -17.41 -14.87 7.93
C ASP A 259 -16.78 -14.25 9.19
N LEU A 260 -15.75 -13.42 9.02
CA LEU A 260 -14.98 -12.73 10.07
C LEU A 260 -14.06 -13.65 10.89
N THR A 261 -13.95 -14.94 10.58
CA THR A 261 -12.93 -15.79 11.18
C THR A 261 -11.54 -15.41 10.65
N MET A 262 -10.51 -15.49 11.49
CA MET A 262 -9.14 -15.21 11.04
C MET A 262 -8.65 -16.33 10.12
N THR A 263 -8.04 -15.96 8.98
CA THR A 263 -7.29 -16.92 8.16
C THR A 263 -6.03 -17.37 8.91
N TYR A 264 -5.37 -16.41 9.58
CA TYR A 264 -4.24 -16.62 10.48
C TYR A 264 -4.09 -15.40 11.41
N ASN A 265 -3.45 -15.59 12.57
CA ASN A 265 -3.33 -14.52 13.56
C ASN A 265 -2.03 -13.72 13.39
N VAL A 266 -2.17 -12.44 13.06
CA VAL A 266 -1.05 -11.48 12.93
C VAL A 266 -0.89 -10.55 14.14
N GLY A 267 -1.72 -10.68 15.17
CA GLY A 267 -1.61 -9.95 16.44
C GLY A 267 -2.31 -8.59 16.48
N LEU A 268 -3.30 -8.32 15.62
CA LEU A 268 -4.05 -7.05 15.58
C LEU A 268 -4.68 -6.68 16.95
N SER A 269 -5.22 -7.66 17.69
CA SER A 269 -5.82 -7.41 19.01
C SER A 269 -4.83 -6.94 20.08
N ALA A 270 -3.54 -7.29 19.94
CA ALA A 270 -2.49 -6.80 20.83
C ALA A 270 -2.07 -5.36 20.49
N LEU A 271 -2.27 -4.93 19.24
CA LEU A 271 -1.98 -3.58 18.76
C LEU A 271 -3.08 -2.57 19.15
N SER A 272 -4.31 -3.02 19.39
CA SER A 272 -5.44 -2.18 19.80
C SER A 272 -5.53 -1.95 21.31
N SER A 273 -4.68 -2.60 22.11
CA SER A 273 -4.65 -2.42 23.56
C SER A 273 -3.72 -1.27 23.92
N PRO A 274 -4.19 -0.16 24.54
CA PRO A 274 -3.28 0.82 25.09
C PRO A 274 -2.46 0.13 26.17
N THR A 275 -1.15 0.05 25.97
CA THR A 275 -0.21 -0.46 26.96
C THR A 275 -0.20 0.55 28.12
N SER A 276 -1.10 0.35 29.08
CA SER A 276 -0.98 0.93 30.41
C SER A 276 0.08 0.15 31.17
N SER A 277 1.34 0.33 30.80
CA SER A 277 2.45 -0.10 31.65
C SER A 277 2.48 0.81 32.87
N SER A 278 1.77 0.40 33.92
CA SER A 278 1.89 0.97 35.26
C SER A 278 3.19 0.47 35.89
N SER A 279 4.30 1.09 35.52
CA SER A 279 5.51 1.06 36.34
C SER A 279 5.47 2.30 37.24
N SER A 280 5.39 2.05 38.55
CA SER A 280 5.46 3.08 39.60
C SER A 280 6.73 3.93 39.45
N PRO A 281 6.67 5.27 39.58
CA PRO A 281 7.85 6.11 39.41
C PRO A 281 8.67 6.17 40.70
N SER A 282 9.95 5.77 40.62
CA SER A 282 11.00 6.34 41.47
C SER A 282 11.62 7.53 40.73
N SER A 283 11.65 8.65 41.42
CA SER A 283 12.02 10.00 40.99
C SER A 283 13.38 10.13 40.29
N SER A 284 13.40 10.73 39.10
CA SER A 284 14.32 11.82 38.73
C SER A 284 13.93 12.39 37.37
N SER A 285 13.75 13.71 37.34
CA SER A 285 13.33 14.56 36.24
C SER A 285 14.29 14.55 35.03
N GLN A 286 13.76 14.23 33.85
CA GLN A 286 14.26 14.73 32.56
C GLN A 286 13.08 14.87 31.59
N THR A 287 12.86 16.09 31.12
CA THR A 287 11.81 16.48 30.20
C THR A 287 12.26 16.13 28.78
N THR A 288 11.77 15.02 28.24
CA THR A 288 11.81 14.73 26.80
C THR A 288 10.38 14.69 26.28
N THR A 289 10.02 15.68 25.48
CA THR A 289 8.79 15.69 24.68
C THR A 289 8.90 14.64 23.58
N SER A 290 8.48 13.41 23.87
CA SER A 290 8.27 12.38 22.85
C SER A 290 6.89 12.58 22.23
N SER A 291 6.87 13.05 20.98
CA SER A 291 5.68 13.01 20.14
C SER A 291 5.28 11.53 19.96
N THR A 292 4.20 11.11 20.62
CA THR A 292 3.62 9.78 20.42
C THR A 292 2.97 9.75 19.04
N THR A 293 3.72 9.34 18.01
CA THR A 293 3.15 8.98 16.72
C THR A 293 2.29 7.74 16.94
N THR A 294 0.97 7.90 16.96
CA THR A 294 0.05 6.75 17.01
C THR A 294 0.29 5.91 15.76
N ALA A 295 0.83 4.70 15.95
CA ALA A 295 0.98 3.74 14.87
C ALA A 295 -0.38 3.42 14.25
N SER A 296 -0.61 3.82 13.00
CA SER A 296 -1.80 3.46 12.23
C SER A 296 -1.48 2.36 11.22
N VAL A 297 -2.31 1.33 11.19
CA VAL A 297 -2.26 0.27 10.19
C VAL A 297 -3.46 0.46 9.27
N SER A 298 -3.23 0.51 7.97
CA SER A 298 -4.28 0.62 6.96
C SER A 298 -4.45 -0.72 6.25
N LEU A 299 -5.70 -1.13 6.03
CA LEU A 299 -6.07 -2.39 5.36
C LEU A 299 -6.95 -2.05 4.16
N THR A 300 -6.79 -2.76 3.05
CA THR A 300 -7.66 -2.63 1.87
C THR A 300 -8.67 -3.78 1.83
N SER A 301 -9.83 -3.58 1.19
CA SER A 301 -10.77 -4.67 0.92
C SER A 301 -11.71 -4.30 -0.21
N SER A 302 -11.96 -5.26 -1.12
CA SER A 302 -13.02 -5.13 -2.13
C SER A 302 -14.23 -6.04 -1.85
N SER A 303 -14.29 -6.68 -0.67
CA SER A 303 -15.39 -7.57 -0.31
C SER A 303 -16.71 -6.81 -0.16
N THR A 304 -17.75 -7.29 -0.85
CA THR A 304 -19.09 -6.66 -0.87
C THR A 304 -20.12 -7.41 -0.03
N SER A 305 -19.77 -8.56 0.55
CA SER A 305 -20.69 -9.44 1.28
C SER A 305 -20.11 -9.83 2.63
N LEU A 306 -20.55 -9.17 3.70
CA LEU A 306 -20.35 -9.62 5.07
C LEU A 306 -21.57 -10.44 5.50
N ARG A 307 -21.40 -11.72 5.82
CA ARG A 307 -22.45 -12.44 6.54
C ARG A 307 -22.44 -11.97 7.98
N LYS A 308 -23.56 -11.44 8.48
CA LYS A 308 -23.76 -11.17 9.92
C LYS A 308 -23.53 -12.48 10.68
N ALA A 309 -22.37 -12.66 11.29
CA ALA A 309 -22.17 -13.72 12.26
C ALA A 309 -23.12 -13.45 13.43
N ALA A 310 -23.98 -14.42 13.75
CA ALA A 310 -24.88 -14.33 14.88
C ALA A 310 -24.07 -14.10 16.17
N THR A 311 -24.54 -13.15 16.97
CA THR A 311 -23.94 -12.67 18.22
C THR A 311 -23.49 -13.79 19.15
N SER A 312 -22.18 -13.87 19.40
CA SER A 312 -21.61 -14.34 20.67
C SER A 312 -20.54 -13.36 21.16
N GLY A 313 -20.94 -12.46 22.05
CA GLY A 313 -20.19 -12.11 23.27
C GLY A 313 -18.86 -11.36 23.20
N TYR A 314 -18.33 -10.94 22.05
CA TYR A 314 -17.17 -10.04 22.02
C TYR A 314 -17.48 -8.80 21.19
N SER A 315 -17.86 -7.73 21.89
CA SER A 315 -17.94 -6.37 21.35
C SER A 315 -16.54 -5.90 20.99
N LEU A 316 -16.16 -6.05 19.71
CA LEU A 316 -15.12 -5.23 19.05
C LEU A 316 -15.68 -3.82 18.76
N GLY A 317 -16.47 -3.31 19.70
CA GLY A 317 -17.15 -2.04 19.63
C GLY A 317 -16.25 -0.96 20.19
N TYR A 318 -16.02 0.05 19.37
CA TYR A 318 -15.45 1.36 19.67
C TYR A 318 -13.93 1.39 19.78
N TRP A 319 -13.34 2.31 19.00
CA TRP A 319 -11.92 2.70 18.91
C TRP A 319 -11.03 2.07 17.82
N MET A 320 -11.59 1.48 16.76
CA MET A 320 -10.93 1.59 15.46
C MET A 320 -11.34 2.93 14.84
N THR A 321 -10.45 3.92 14.90
CA THR A 321 -10.48 5.01 13.91
C THR A 321 -10.12 4.38 12.57
N SER A 322 -11.10 3.74 11.94
CA SER A 322 -10.96 3.18 10.60
C SER A 322 -10.67 4.33 9.67
N VAL A 323 -9.40 4.48 9.29
CA VAL A 323 -9.04 5.11 8.02
C VAL A 323 -9.50 4.12 6.97
N CYS A 324 -10.80 4.14 6.67
CA CYS A 324 -11.30 3.52 5.46
C CYS A 324 -10.80 4.39 4.33
N VAL A 325 -9.69 4.01 3.70
CA VAL A 325 -9.50 4.41 2.31
C VAL A 325 -10.56 3.64 1.54
N LEU A 326 -11.64 4.34 1.22
CA LEU A 326 -12.51 3.95 0.13
C LEU A 326 -11.65 4.05 -1.13
N ILE A 327 -10.97 2.95 -1.47
CA ILE A 327 -10.44 2.76 -2.82
C ILE A 327 -11.69 2.59 -3.68
N PHE A 328 -12.16 3.69 -4.25
CA PHE A 328 -13.09 3.62 -5.37
C PHE A 328 -12.28 3.07 -6.54
N TYR A 329 -12.33 1.74 -6.73
CA TYR A 329 -11.94 1.18 -8.01
C TYR A 329 -12.86 1.81 -9.07
N ILE A 330 -12.27 2.66 -9.90
CA ILE A 330 -12.86 3.12 -11.14
C ILE A 330 -12.81 1.95 -12.14
N LEU A 331 -13.49 0.85 -11.80
CA LEU A 331 -13.64 -0.32 -12.66
C LEU A 331 -15.10 -0.42 -13.06
N GLU A 332 -15.34 -0.30 -14.37
CA GLU A 332 -16.60 -0.69 -14.98
C GLU A 332 -16.85 -2.17 -14.66
N ARG A 333 -17.89 -2.43 -13.85
CA ARG A 333 -18.56 -3.73 -13.93
C ARG A 333 -19.10 -3.84 -15.35
N ARG A 334 -18.54 -4.75 -16.16
CA ARG A 334 -19.34 -5.32 -17.25
C ARG A 334 -20.54 -6.04 -16.60
N PRO A 335 -21.78 -5.79 -17.04
CA PRO A 335 -22.87 -6.70 -16.72
C PRO A 335 -22.58 -8.06 -17.34
N LEU A 336 -23.11 -9.10 -16.68
CA LEU A 336 -22.99 -10.54 -16.97
C LEU A 336 -23.00 -10.91 -18.45
#